data_AF-A0A1I7GYD2-F1
#
_entry.id   AF-A0A1I7GYD2-F1
#
_cell.length_a   1.000
_cell.length_b   1.000
_cell.length_c   1.000
_cell.angle_alpha   90.00
_cell.angle_beta   90.00
_cell.angle_gamma   90.00
#
_symmetry.space_group_name_H-M   'P 1'
#
loop_
_entity.id
_entity.type
_entity.pdbx_description
1 polymer ?
#
loop_
_entity_poly.entity_id
_entity_poly.type
_entity_poly.pdbx_seq_one_letter_code
_entity_poly.pdbx_strand_id
1 'polypeptide(L)'
;MTFKPYEILSALLPGFLLLIALFIFLDIPYQKDYIVAYTAIAFLIGFVVSALSSWLEGVYYFTWGGKPSERLLNGKSVWKVPFYEAEKVKSILAKHWHTENVSNDALYALAIRYANGHKDSRINEFSANYAFARVLLTTLLLILCVMLYAHYGHWQHYLFLCIVLIIVWLRCKQRAYYYAREVLNEYLNGHE
;
A
#
# COMPACT_ATOMS: atom_id res chain seq x y z
N MET A 1 4.85 -7.10 23.33
CA MET A 1 4.02 -6.70 22.17
C MET A 1 3.22 -5.48 22.59
N THR A 2 3.64 -4.29 22.18
CA THR A 2 2.83 -3.09 22.35
C THR A 2 1.69 -3.17 21.34
N PHE A 3 0.46 -3.36 21.82
CA PHE A 3 -0.74 -3.27 20.99
C PHE A 3 -0.71 -1.91 20.29
N LYS A 4 -0.49 -1.88 18.97
CA LYS A 4 -0.52 -0.63 18.21
C LYS A 4 -1.97 -0.38 17.81
N PRO A 5 -2.65 0.64 18.36
CA PRO A 5 -4.04 0.96 18.01
C PRO A 5 -4.23 1.15 16.49
N TYR A 6 -3.14 1.53 15.82
CA TYR A 6 -3.03 1.59 14.37
C TYR A 6 -3.44 0.30 13.67
N GLU A 7 -3.01 -0.87 14.14
CA GLU A 7 -3.29 -2.15 13.47
C GLU A 7 -4.79 -2.44 13.45
N ILE A 8 -5.45 -2.24 14.59
CA ILE A 8 -6.91 -2.40 14.71
C ILE A 8 -7.61 -1.40 13.79
N LEU A 9 -7.25 -0.12 13.86
CA LEU A 9 -7.89 0.92 13.07
C LEU A 9 -7.69 0.70 11.56
N SER A 10 -6.50 0.23 11.17
CA SER A 10 -6.11 0.01 9.78
C SER A 10 -6.92 -1.10 9.11
N ALA A 11 -7.39 -2.09 9.87
CA ALA A 11 -8.31 -3.12 9.40
C ALA A 11 -9.77 -2.67 9.53
N LEU A 12 -10.12 -2.06 10.66
CA LEU A 12 -11.50 -1.72 11.00
C LEU A 12 -12.10 -0.68 10.06
N LEU A 13 -11.35 0.38 9.72
CA LEU A 13 -11.82 1.45 8.86
C LEU A 13 -12.21 0.95 7.44
N PRO A 14 -11.31 0.31 6.67
CA PRO A 14 -11.69 -0.25 5.37
C PRO A 14 -12.78 -1.33 5.47
N GLY A 15 -12.76 -2.12 6.55
CA GLY A 15 -13.79 -3.11 6.83
C GLY A 15 -15.18 -2.52 6.98
N PHE A 16 -15.33 -1.43 7.75
CA PHE A 16 -16.61 -0.74 7.92
C PHE A 16 -17.10 -0.08 6.64
N LEU A 17 -16.19 0.54 5.88
CA LEU A 17 -16.56 1.16 4.60
C LEU A 17 -17.16 0.14 3.64
N LEU A 18 -16.54 -1.05 3.55
CA LEU A 18 -17.06 -2.12 2.72
C LEU A 18 -18.35 -2.73 3.29
N LEU A 19 -18.46 -2.88 4.62
CA LEU A 19 -19.69 -3.37 5.27
C LEU A 19 -20.89 -2.45 4.96
N ILE A 20 -20.70 -1.12 5.04
CA ILE A 20 -21.76 -0.16 4.70
C ILE A 20 -22.15 -0.30 3.23
N ALA A 21 -21.18 -0.44 2.32
CA ALA A 21 -21.47 -0.66 0.91
C ALA A 21 -22.26 -1.96 0.67
N LEU A 22 -21.95 -3.03 1.42
CA LEU A 22 -22.68 -4.30 1.37
C LEU A 22 -24.11 -4.18 1.93
N PHE A 23 -24.33 -3.40 2.99
CA PHE A 23 -25.68 -3.13 3.50
C PHE A 23 -26.53 -2.39 2.47
N ILE A 24 -25.96 -1.39 1.80
CA ILE A 24 -26.65 -0.69 0.70
C ILE A 24 -26.98 -1.66 -0.44
N PHE A 25 -26.05 -2.55 -0.78
CA PHE A 25 -26.24 -3.55 -1.85
C PHE A 25 -27.29 -4.61 -1.53
N LEU A 26 -27.35 -5.07 -0.28
CA LEU A 26 -28.29 -6.10 0.18
C LEU A 26 -29.62 -5.53 0.69
N ASP A 27 -29.78 -4.20 0.65
CA ASP A 27 -30.93 -3.47 1.24
C ASP A 27 -31.17 -3.82 2.72
N ILE A 28 -30.08 -4.01 3.48
CA ILE A 28 -30.14 -4.34 4.91
C ILE A 28 -30.18 -3.03 5.72
N PRO A 29 -31.24 -2.78 6.51
CA PRO A 29 -31.31 -1.59 7.34
C PRO A 29 -30.28 -1.65 8.46
N TYR A 30 -29.53 -0.56 8.63
CA TYR A 30 -28.57 -0.45 9.73
C TYR A 30 -29.30 -0.34 11.09
N GLN A 31 -29.11 -1.34 11.93
CA GLN A 31 -29.67 -1.39 13.28
C GLN A 31 -28.60 -1.11 14.34
N LYS A 32 -28.78 -0.03 15.11
CA LYS A 32 -27.78 0.46 16.09
C LYS A 32 -27.44 -0.56 17.18
N ASP A 33 -28.40 -1.40 17.56
CA ASP A 33 -28.23 -2.37 18.65
C ASP A 33 -27.16 -3.43 18.32
N TYR A 34 -26.89 -3.65 17.04
CA TYR A 34 -25.90 -4.62 16.56
C TYR A 34 -24.52 -4.01 16.29
N ILE A 35 -24.25 -2.79 16.74
CA ILE A 35 -22.98 -2.09 16.45
C ILE A 35 -21.73 -2.90 16.87
N VAL A 36 -21.80 -3.65 17.98
CA VAL A 36 -20.71 -4.51 18.44
C VAL A 36 -20.48 -5.66 17.47
N ALA A 37 -21.55 -6.31 17.00
CA ALA A 37 -21.48 -7.36 15.99
C ALA A 37 -20.96 -6.83 14.65
N TYR A 38 -21.42 -5.64 14.22
CA TYR A 38 -20.93 -4.98 13.01
C TYR A 38 -19.45 -4.63 13.10
N THR A 39 -18.97 -4.22 14.28
CA THR A 39 -17.54 -3.95 14.51
C THR A 39 -16.70 -5.22 14.32
N ALA A 40 -17.16 -6.35 14.87
CA ALA A 40 -16.48 -7.64 14.70
C ALA A 40 -16.48 -8.11 13.23
N ILE A 41 -17.62 -8.00 12.55
CA ILE A 41 -17.75 -8.35 11.12
C ILE A 41 -16.90 -7.42 10.26
N ALA A 42 -16.92 -6.11 10.52
CA ALA A 42 -16.10 -5.13 9.82
C ALA A 42 -14.61 -5.46 9.99
N PHE A 43 -14.16 -5.81 11.19
CA PHE A 43 -12.77 -6.22 11.41
C PHE A 43 -12.40 -7.46 10.56
N LEU A 44 -13.26 -8.48 10.53
CA LEU A 44 -13.08 -9.66 9.69
C LEU A 44 -12.99 -9.29 8.19
N ILE A 45 -13.91 -8.47 7.71
CA ILE A 45 -13.93 -7.98 6.33
C ILE A 45 -12.63 -7.22 6.03
N GLY A 46 -12.21 -6.33 6.92
CA GLY A 46 -10.97 -5.58 6.79
C GLY A 46 -9.73 -6.46 6.69
N PHE A 47 -9.68 -7.53 7.49
CA PHE A 47 -8.62 -8.53 7.42
C PHE A 47 -8.60 -9.25 6.05
N VAL A 48 -9.76 -9.66 5.53
CA VAL A 48 -9.89 -10.27 4.20
C VAL A 48 -9.45 -9.30 3.10
N VAL A 49 -9.89 -8.04 3.16
CA VAL A 49 -9.48 -7.01 2.20
C VAL A 49 -7.97 -6.77 2.25
N SER A 50 -7.37 -6.80 3.44
CA SER A 50 -5.92 -6.70 3.59
C SER A 50 -5.18 -7.80 2.83
N ALA A 51 -5.64 -9.05 2.95
CA ALA A 51 -5.10 -10.18 2.19
C ALA A 51 -5.27 -10.01 0.68
N LEU A 52 -6.48 -9.63 0.22
CA LEU A 52 -6.74 -9.34 -1.20
C LEU A 52 -5.84 -8.22 -1.74
N SER A 53 -5.56 -7.20 -0.92
CA SER A 53 -4.65 -6.10 -1.28
C SER A 53 -3.24 -6.59 -1.55
N SER A 54 -2.79 -7.61 -0.82
CA SER A 54 -1.48 -8.22 -1.02
C SER A 54 -1.42 -9.00 -2.32
N TRP A 55 -2.51 -9.67 -2.73
CA TRP A 55 -2.58 -10.39 -3.99
C TRP A 55 -2.63 -9.44 -5.19
N LEU A 56 -3.34 -8.32 -5.05
CA LEU A 56 -3.47 -7.30 -6.09
C LEU A 56 -2.25 -6.38 -6.21
N GLU A 57 -1.26 -6.52 -5.32
CA GLU A 57 -0.03 -5.73 -5.36
C GLU A 57 0.69 -5.82 -6.71
N GLY A 58 0.78 -7.02 -7.30
CA GLY A 58 1.37 -7.20 -8.64
C GLY A 58 0.63 -6.40 -9.73
N VAL A 59 -0.70 -6.35 -9.64
CA VAL A 59 -1.55 -5.57 -10.55
C VAL A 59 -1.30 -4.07 -10.36
N TYR A 60 -1.17 -3.60 -9.13
CA TYR A 60 -0.85 -2.20 -8.85
C TYR A 60 0.51 -1.81 -9.42
N TYR A 61 1.54 -2.63 -9.23
CA TYR A 61 2.85 -2.40 -9.85
C TYR A 61 2.79 -2.36 -11.36
N PHE A 62 1.98 -3.21 -12.00
CA PHE A 62 1.74 -3.13 -13.43
C PHE A 62 1.13 -1.77 -13.83
N THR A 63 0.10 -1.29 -13.13
CA THR A 63 -0.49 0.04 -13.41
C THR A 63 0.47 1.20 -13.16
N TRP A 64 1.45 1.04 -12.27
CA TRP A 64 2.46 2.05 -12.00
C TRP A 64 3.62 2.04 -12.98
N GLY A 65 3.66 1.06 -13.90
CA GLY A 65 4.72 0.87 -14.89
C GLY A 65 5.96 0.18 -14.31
N GLY A 66 5.78 -0.72 -13.35
CA GLY A 66 6.84 -1.51 -12.71
C GLY A 66 6.95 -1.27 -11.20
N LYS A 67 7.80 -2.08 -10.55
CA LYS A 67 8.03 -1.99 -9.10
C LYS A 67 8.70 -0.65 -8.74
N PRO A 68 8.24 0.06 -7.70
CA PRO A 68 8.86 1.31 -7.24
C PRO A 68 10.35 1.18 -6.93
N SER A 69 10.77 0.06 -6.33
CA SER A 69 12.16 -0.26 -6.00
C SER A 69 13.06 -0.31 -7.24
N GLU A 70 12.66 -1.08 -8.26
CA GLU A 70 13.40 -1.19 -9.51
C GLU A 70 13.47 0.13 -10.25
N ARG A 71 12.38 0.91 -10.23
CA ARG A 71 12.32 2.21 -10.89
C ARG A 71 13.24 3.22 -10.20
N LEU A 72 13.30 3.23 -8.87
CA LEU A 72 14.23 4.08 -8.12
C LEU A 72 15.69 3.70 -8.36
N LEU A 73 16.02 2.40 -8.38
CA LEU A 73 17.37 1.92 -8.69
C LEU A 73 17.81 2.20 -10.14
N ASN A 74 16.85 2.31 -11.05
CA ASN A 74 17.09 2.71 -12.45
C ASN A 74 17.03 4.24 -12.65
N GLY A 75 17.05 5.04 -11.58
CA GLY A 75 17.04 6.51 -11.63
C GLY A 75 15.70 7.13 -12.04
N LYS A 76 14.66 6.33 -12.28
CA LYS A 76 13.31 6.79 -12.64
C LYS A 76 12.53 7.17 -11.38
N SER A 77 12.85 8.34 -10.85
CA SER A 77 12.11 8.96 -9.74
C SER A 77 10.73 9.47 -10.17
N VAL A 78 9.84 9.71 -9.20
CA VAL A 78 8.52 10.33 -9.44
C VAL A 78 8.60 11.80 -9.03
N TRP A 79 7.83 12.67 -9.70
CA TRP A 79 7.79 14.13 -9.50
C TRP A 79 7.73 14.63 -8.03
N LYS A 80 7.27 13.81 -7.07
CA LYS A 80 7.24 14.13 -5.63
C LYS A 80 8.28 13.43 -4.75
N VAL A 81 8.99 12.43 -5.27
CA VAL A 81 9.97 11.63 -4.52
C VAL A 81 11.23 11.53 -5.37
N PRO A 82 12.02 12.60 -5.50
CA PRO A 82 13.32 12.51 -6.15
C PRO A 82 14.24 11.63 -5.30
N PHE A 83 15.01 10.78 -5.97
CA PHE A 83 16.11 10.02 -5.38
C PHE A 83 17.31 10.19 -6.30
N TYR A 84 18.19 11.13 -5.94
CA TYR A 84 19.33 11.53 -6.75
C TYR A 84 20.53 10.60 -6.58
N GLU A 85 20.55 9.78 -5.54
CA GLU A 85 21.68 8.91 -5.18
C GLU A 85 21.55 7.48 -5.71
N ALA A 86 20.69 7.26 -6.71
CA ALA A 86 20.42 5.94 -7.28
C ALA A 86 21.69 5.20 -7.76
N GLU A 87 22.60 5.91 -8.44
CA GLU A 87 23.85 5.33 -8.93
C GLU A 87 24.84 5.02 -7.80
N LYS A 88 24.91 5.89 -6.78
CA LYS A 88 25.76 5.69 -5.59
C LYS A 88 25.33 4.43 -4.83
N VAL A 89 24.02 4.28 -4.57
CA VAL A 89 23.49 3.08 -3.91
C VAL A 89 23.72 1.82 -4.73
N LYS A 90 23.45 1.89 -6.04
CA LYS A 90 23.63 0.74 -6.91
C LYS A 90 25.08 0.28 -6.95
N SER A 91 26.05 1.21 -6.97
CA SER A 91 27.47 0.87 -6.94
C SER A 91 27.92 0.26 -5.60
N ILE A 92 27.41 0.75 -4.46
CA ILE A 92 27.72 0.19 -3.13
C ILE A 92 27.09 -1.21 -2.97
N LEU A 93 25.84 -1.38 -3.39
CA LEU A 93 25.15 -2.67 -3.36
C LEU A 93 25.82 -3.69 -4.30
N ALA A 94 26.26 -3.24 -5.48
CA ALA A 94 26.99 -4.08 -6.43
C ALA A 94 28.37 -4.48 -5.89
N LYS A 95 29.07 -3.64 -5.12
CA LYS A 95 30.33 -4.03 -4.47
C LYS A 95 30.17 -5.17 -3.46
N HIS A 96 29.00 -5.29 -2.83
CA HIS A 96 28.70 -6.39 -1.91
C HIS A 96 28.48 -7.74 -2.62
N TRP A 97 28.17 -7.71 -3.92
CA TRP A 97 28.02 -8.91 -4.74
C TRP A 97 29.18 -8.96 -5.72
N HIS A 98 30.11 -9.91 -5.56
CA HIS A 98 31.22 -10.14 -6.49
C HIS A 98 30.78 -10.63 -7.90
N THR A 99 29.61 -10.22 -8.40
CA THR A 99 28.98 -10.72 -9.62
C THR A 99 28.28 -9.56 -10.36
N GLU A 100 28.63 -9.37 -11.63
CA GLU A 100 28.28 -8.17 -12.41
C GLU A 100 26.79 -8.07 -12.83
N ASN A 101 25.94 -9.05 -12.51
CA ASN A 101 24.59 -9.12 -13.06
C ASN A 101 23.53 -9.55 -12.03
N VAL A 102 23.46 -8.83 -10.90
CA VAL A 102 22.45 -9.06 -9.87
C VAL A 102 21.16 -8.31 -10.21
N SER A 103 20.02 -9.01 -10.15
CA SER A 103 18.70 -8.40 -10.37
C SER A 103 18.43 -7.25 -9.37
N ASN A 104 17.77 -6.19 -9.84
CA ASN A 104 17.40 -5.06 -8.98
C ASN A 104 16.55 -5.48 -7.76
N ASP A 105 15.73 -6.53 -7.91
CA ASP A 105 14.97 -7.13 -6.80
C ASP A 105 15.88 -7.73 -5.72
N ALA A 106 16.95 -8.42 -6.10
CA ALA A 106 17.90 -9.00 -5.14
C ALA A 106 18.73 -7.93 -4.43
N LEU A 107 19.13 -6.87 -5.14
CA LEU A 107 19.81 -5.71 -4.55
C LEU A 107 18.91 -5.01 -3.53
N TYR A 108 17.63 -4.82 -3.87
CA TYR A 108 16.66 -4.22 -2.96
C TYR A 108 16.35 -5.12 -1.75
N ALA A 109 16.28 -6.44 -1.93
CA ALA A 109 16.11 -7.38 -0.82
C ALA A 109 17.28 -7.33 0.18
N LEU A 110 18.51 -7.11 -0.29
CA LEU A 110 19.67 -6.89 0.58
C LEU A 110 19.52 -5.60 1.40
N ALA A 111 19.13 -4.50 0.75
CA ALA A 111 18.88 -3.23 1.42
C ALA A 111 17.80 -3.36 2.50
N ILE A 112 16.69 -4.05 2.22
CA ILE A 112 15.65 -4.34 3.22
C ILE A 112 16.22 -5.11 4.41
N ARG A 113 17.00 -6.18 4.16
CA ARG A 113 17.58 -7.00 5.24
C ARG A 113 18.49 -6.18 6.15
N TYR A 114 19.32 -5.33 5.56
CA TYR A 114 20.21 -4.44 6.32
C TYR A 114 19.42 -3.44 7.16
N ALA A 115 18.43 -2.81 6.54
CA ALA A 115 17.69 -1.73 7.16
C ALA A 115 16.69 -2.21 8.24
N ASN A 116 16.22 -3.46 8.15
CA ASN A 116 15.48 -4.15 9.21
C ASN A 116 16.38 -4.60 10.38
N GLY A 117 17.70 -4.69 10.18
CA GLY A 117 18.67 -4.97 11.25
C GLY A 117 18.84 -3.80 12.23
N HIS A 118 18.44 -2.60 11.83
CA HIS A 118 18.53 -1.39 12.64
C HIS A 118 17.24 -1.18 13.44
N LYS A 119 17.34 -1.22 14.78
CA LYS A 119 16.18 -1.17 15.69
C LYS A 119 15.41 0.17 15.69
N ASP A 120 16.01 1.24 15.17
CA ASP A 120 15.46 2.61 15.17
C ASP A 120 15.00 3.11 13.79
N SER A 121 14.89 2.22 12.80
CA SER A 121 14.56 2.62 11.44
C SER A 121 13.07 2.94 11.28
N ARG A 122 12.78 4.08 10.62
CA ARG A 122 11.41 4.54 10.29
C ARG A 122 10.74 3.66 9.22
N ILE A 123 11.46 2.67 8.71
CA ILE A 123 11.05 1.76 7.63
C ILE A 123 9.77 1.01 7.95
N ASN A 124 9.61 0.56 9.20
CA ASN A 124 8.40 -0.14 9.62
C ASN A 124 7.16 0.75 9.54
N GLU A 125 7.30 2.05 9.85
CA GLU A 125 6.21 3.02 9.74
C GLU A 125 5.86 3.33 8.28
N PHE A 126 6.87 3.50 7.42
CA PHE A 126 6.63 3.69 5.98
C PHE A 126 6.02 2.44 5.32
N SER A 127 6.46 1.25 5.71
CA SER A 127 5.90 -0.04 5.26
C SER A 127 4.42 -0.16 5.66
N ALA A 128 4.11 0.08 6.93
CA ALA A 128 2.74 0.05 7.44
C ALA A 128 1.84 1.08 6.72
N ASN A 129 2.36 2.30 6.51
CA ASN A 129 1.65 3.35 5.79
C ASN A 129 1.37 3.01 4.32
N TYR A 130 2.31 2.33 3.66
CA TYR A 130 2.12 1.83 2.30
C TYR A 130 1.06 0.71 2.27
N ALA A 131 1.18 -0.27 3.17
CA ALA A 131 0.21 -1.36 3.29
C ALA A 131 -1.21 -0.81 3.49
N PHE A 132 -1.41 0.10 4.44
CA PHE A 132 -2.71 0.72 4.68
C PHE A 132 -3.28 1.46 3.46
N ALA A 133 -2.44 2.20 2.73
CA ALA A 133 -2.89 2.90 1.53
C ALA A 133 -3.31 1.94 0.41
N ARG A 134 -2.64 0.78 0.32
CA ARG A 134 -3.02 -0.29 -0.60
C ARG A 134 -4.35 -0.95 -0.20
N VAL A 135 -4.55 -1.22 1.09
CA VAL A 135 -5.83 -1.74 1.63
C VAL A 135 -6.99 -0.79 1.32
N LEU A 136 -6.80 0.52 1.51
CA LEU A 136 -7.81 1.52 1.15
C LEU A 136 -8.12 1.52 -0.35
N LEU A 137 -7.09 1.42 -1.20
CA LEU A 137 -7.28 1.34 -2.65
C LEU A 137 -8.10 0.10 -3.05
N THR A 138 -7.79 -1.08 -2.50
CA THR A 138 -8.61 -2.29 -2.72
C THR A 138 -10.03 -2.11 -2.24
N THR A 139 -10.22 -1.50 -1.07
CA THR A 139 -11.55 -1.29 -0.49
C THR A 139 -12.41 -0.46 -1.43
N LEU A 140 -11.86 0.64 -1.95
CA LEU A 140 -12.56 1.51 -2.90
C LEU A 140 -12.87 0.81 -4.23
N LEU A 141 -11.96 -0.04 -4.73
CA LEU A 141 -12.22 -0.87 -5.91
C LEU A 141 -13.39 -1.84 -5.67
N LEU A 142 -13.44 -2.49 -4.51
CA LEU A 142 -14.55 -3.38 -4.16
C LEU A 142 -15.87 -2.62 -4.01
N ILE A 143 -15.85 -1.46 -3.35
CA ILE A 143 -17.03 -0.59 -3.25
C ILE A 143 -17.52 -0.16 -4.63
N LEU A 144 -16.60 0.19 -5.54
CA LEU A 144 -16.94 0.52 -6.92
C LEU A 144 -17.64 -0.65 -7.62
N CYS A 145 -17.13 -1.88 -7.49
CA CYS A 145 -17.77 -3.07 -8.06
C CYS A 145 -19.19 -3.30 -7.50
N VAL A 146 -19.37 -3.13 -6.18
CA VAL A 146 -20.67 -3.24 -5.51
C VAL A 146 -21.64 -2.18 -6.04
N MET A 147 -21.21 -0.93 -6.15
CA MET A 147 -22.02 0.18 -6.63
C MET A 147 -22.35 0.08 -8.12
N LEU A 148 -21.45 -0.47 -8.94
CA LEU A 148 -21.69 -0.73 -10.36
C LEU A 148 -22.86 -1.69 -10.58
N TYR A 149 -23.00 -2.69 -9.69
CA TYR A 149 -24.11 -3.63 -9.74
C TYR A 149 -25.39 -3.06 -9.12
N ALA A 150 -25.30 -2.43 -7.94
CA ALA A 150 -26.48 -1.96 -7.20
C ALA A 150 -27.18 -0.73 -7.83
N HIS A 151 -26.42 0.21 -8.43
CA HIS A 151 -26.95 1.53 -8.82
C HIS A 151 -26.62 1.92 -10.27
N TYR A 152 -26.76 0.98 -11.21
CA TYR A 152 -26.38 1.14 -12.63
C TYR A 152 -26.85 2.46 -13.29
N GLY A 153 -27.98 3.01 -12.87
CA GLY A 153 -28.58 4.22 -13.45
C GLY A 153 -27.99 5.57 -13.00
N HIS A 154 -27.16 5.63 -11.96
CA HIS A 154 -26.71 6.91 -11.39
C HIS A 154 -25.23 7.22 -11.66
N TRP A 155 -24.96 7.78 -12.83
CA TRP A 155 -23.60 8.12 -13.29
C TRP A 155 -22.80 9.03 -12.34
N GLN A 156 -23.47 9.85 -11.53
CA GLN A 156 -22.85 10.78 -10.58
C GLN A 156 -22.01 10.06 -9.51
N HIS A 157 -22.50 8.92 -9.00
CA HIS A 157 -21.78 8.12 -8.01
C HIS A 157 -20.50 7.54 -8.58
N TYR A 158 -20.55 7.09 -9.83
CA TYR A 158 -19.38 6.54 -10.54
C TYR A 158 -18.34 7.63 -10.79
N LEU A 159 -18.75 8.81 -11.23
CA LEU A 159 -17.83 9.93 -11.46
C LEU A 159 -17.11 10.32 -10.15
N PHE A 160 -17.86 10.46 -9.05
CA PHE A 160 -17.28 10.75 -7.74
C PHE A 160 -16.32 9.65 -7.29
N LEU A 161 -16.73 8.39 -7.35
CA LEU A 161 -15.88 7.26 -6.95
C LEU A 161 -14.63 7.13 -7.81
N CYS A 162 -14.72 7.34 -9.13
CA CYS A 162 -13.57 7.35 -10.02
C CYS A 162 -12.56 8.44 -9.64
N ILE A 163 -13.02 9.66 -9.32
CA ILE A 163 -12.15 10.76 -8.88
C ILE A 163 -11.44 10.37 -7.58
N VAL A 164 -12.17 9.87 -6.57
CA VAL A 164 -11.58 9.43 -5.30
C VAL A 164 -10.58 8.31 -5.52
N LEU A 165 -10.90 7.35 -6.39
CA LEU A 165 -10.04 6.21 -6.72
C LEU A 165 -8.72 6.66 -7.35
N ILE A 166 -8.75 7.61 -8.29
CA ILE A 166 -7.53 8.19 -8.90
C ILE A 166 -6.68 8.88 -7.82
N ILE A 167 -7.28 9.66 -6.93
CA ILE A 167 -6.57 10.35 -5.85
C ILE A 167 -5.90 9.34 -4.92
N VAL A 168 -6.62 8.31 -4.50
CA VAL A 168 -6.09 7.27 -3.60
C VAL A 168 -5.03 6.43 -4.31
N TRP A 169 -5.20 6.14 -5.59
CA TRP A 169 -4.19 5.45 -6.41
C TRP A 169 -2.89 6.25 -6.49
N LEU A 170 -2.96 7.56 -6.76
CA LEU A 170 -1.79 8.45 -6.77
C LEU A 170 -1.11 8.51 -5.41
N ARG A 171 -1.89 8.57 -4.32
CA ARG A 171 -1.36 8.57 -2.94
C ARG A 171 -0.73 7.24 -2.57
N CYS A 172 -1.32 6.12 -2.97
CA CYS A 172 -0.77 4.78 -2.76
C CYS A 172 0.57 4.63 -3.49
N LYS A 173 0.62 5.04 -4.77
CA LYS A 173 1.86 5.10 -5.55
C LYS A 173 2.92 5.93 -4.83
N GLN A 174 2.61 7.15 -4.41
CA GLN A 174 3.58 8.01 -3.69
C GLN A 174 4.13 7.33 -2.43
N ARG A 175 3.27 6.71 -1.61
CA ARG A 175 3.69 5.99 -0.39
C ARG A 175 4.60 4.80 -0.69
N ALA A 176 4.36 4.08 -1.78
CA ALA A 176 5.23 2.99 -2.22
C ALA A 176 6.65 3.50 -2.56
N TYR A 177 6.74 4.65 -3.24
CA TYR A 177 8.03 5.29 -3.55
C TYR A 177 8.72 5.87 -2.31
N TYR A 178 7.99 6.43 -1.35
CA TYR A 178 8.57 6.89 -0.08
C TYR A 178 9.17 5.74 0.72
N TYR A 179 8.44 4.62 0.83
CA TYR A 179 8.96 3.41 1.47
C TYR A 179 10.23 2.90 0.80
N ALA A 180 10.20 2.79 -0.53
CA ALA A 180 11.37 2.32 -1.27
C ALA A 180 12.57 3.25 -1.16
N ARG A 181 12.37 4.58 -1.16
CA ARG A 181 13.43 5.55 -0.92
C ARG A 181 14.03 5.42 0.48
N GLU A 182 13.20 5.29 1.51
CA GLU A 182 13.68 5.22 2.89
C GLU A 182 14.56 4.00 3.12
N VAL A 183 14.19 2.84 2.56
CA VAL A 183 15.02 1.63 2.60
C VAL A 183 16.40 1.86 1.99
N LEU A 184 16.47 2.58 0.86
CA LEU A 184 17.74 2.88 0.20
C LEU A 184 18.56 3.93 0.96
N ASN A 185 17.91 4.93 1.57
CA ASN A 185 18.58 5.95 2.39
C ASN A 185 19.19 5.35 3.66
N GLU A 186 18.46 4.48 4.36
CA GLU A 186 18.98 3.80 5.56
C GLU A 186 20.17 2.89 5.22
N TYR A 187 20.15 2.27 4.04
CA TYR A 187 21.31 1.53 3.54
C TYR A 187 22.52 2.43 3.26
N LEU A 188 22.31 3.64 2.71
CA LEU A 188 23.39 4.62 2.51
C LEU A 188 24.00 5.08 3.82
N ASN A 189 23.17 5.53 4.75
CA ASN A 189 23.63 6.08 6.03
C ASN A 189 24.42 5.06 6.87
N GLY A 190 24.14 3.76 6.70
CA GLY A 190 24.91 2.70 7.36
C GLY A 190 26.27 2.38 6.72
N HIS A 191 26.58 2.97 5.56
CA HIS A 191 27.80 2.70 4.79
C HIS A 191 28.58 3.97 4.40
N GLU A 192 28.20 5.14 4.93
CA GLU A 192 29.05 6.35 5.01
C GLU A 192 29.88 6.34 6.29
#